data_AF-A0A0Q5KUQ8-F1
#
_entry.id   AF-A0A0Q5KUQ8-F1
#
_cell.length_a   1.000
_cell.length_b   1.000
_cell.length_c   1.000
_cell.angle_alpha   90.00
_cell.angle_beta   90.00
_cell.angle_gamma   90.00
#
_symmetry.space_group_name_H-M   'P 1'
#
loop_
_entity.id
_entity.type
_entity.pdbx_description
1 polymer ?
#
loop_
_entity_poly.entity_id
_entity_poly.type
_entity_poly.pdbx_seq_one_letter_code
_entity_poly.pdbx_strand_id
1 'polypeptide(L)'
;MTFEQHRPQQGQVGCMYHSVYAILGDESLLQHVEDVEAARYYARLAEGGLLVSTFWCTEPGFPVSPSELWERLRHRFTLSNPGGQALHAPLLVNIAGATPGWLHQVAVLLPISPGEGTVHVSDSNLHEPLQFTWDGFLNSDYAQAYRVEMLGPADLDAYA
;
A
#
# COMPACT_ATOMS: atom_id res chain seq x y z
N MET A 1 -4.06 5.15 -12.48
CA MET A 1 -5.11 4.98 -11.45
C MET A 1 -4.89 6.09 -10.45
N THR A 2 -5.93 6.78 -10.01
CA THR A 2 -5.88 7.72 -8.88
C THR A 2 -6.71 7.13 -7.75
N PHE A 3 -6.45 7.53 -6.50
CA PHE A 3 -7.28 7.10 -5.37
C PHE A 3 -8.64 7.80 -5.38
N GLU A 4 -9.55 7.32 -6.23
CA GLU A 4 -10.92 7.85 -6.31
C GLU A 4 -11.76 7.48 -5.06
N GLN A 5 -11.30 6.48 -4.29
CA GLN A 5 -11.96 6.02 -3.07
C GLN A 5 -11.17 6.36 -1.79
N HIS A 6 -10.36 7.43 -1.76
CA HIS A 6 -9.71 7.84 -0.51
C HIS A 6 -10.75 8.24 0.56
N ARG A 7 -10.55 7.83 1.83
CA ARG A 7 -11.36 8.28 2.97
C ARG A 7 -10.50 8.44 4.22
N PRO A 8 -10.56 9.60 4.91
CA PRO A 8 -9.87 9.76 6.19
C PRO A 8 -10.47 8.83 7.25
N GLN A 9 -9.61 8.29 8.11
CA GLN A 9 -10.05 7.59 9.31
C GLN A 9 -10.44 8.60 10.39
N GLN A 10 -11.45 8.27 11.19
CA GLN A 10 -11.93 9.13 12.30
C GLN A 10 -11.29 8.77 13.65
N GLY A 11 -10.55 7.66 13.72
CA GLY A 11 -9.92 7.13 14.94
C GLY A 11 -8.42 6.87 14.77
N GLN A 12 -7.80 6.28 15.80
CA GLN A 12 -6.36 5.96 15.81
C GLN A 12 -6.04 4.57 15.23
N VAL A 13 -7.06 3.82 14.82
CA VAL A 13 -6.96 2.43 14.30
C VAL A 13 -7.71 2.32 12.98
N GLY A 14 -7.44 1.26 12.23
CA GLY A 14 -8.14 0.97 10.97
C GLY A 14 -7.36 1.35 9.70
N CYS A 15 -6.14 1.89 9.82
CA CYS A 15 -5.33 2.30 8.67
C CYS A 15 -5.11 1.18 7.64
N MET A 16 -4.95 -0.08 8.09
CA MET A 16 -4.86 -1.25 7.21
C MET A 16 -6.10 -1.38 6.31
N TYR A 17 -7.31 -1.35 6.87
CA TYR A 17 -8.54 -1.43 6.10
C TYR A 17 -8.74 -0.23 5.16
N HIS A 18 -8.41 0.99 5.61
CA HIS A 18 -8.51 2.18 4.77
C HIS A 18 -7.53 2.14 3.58
N SER A 19 -6.32 1.60 3.77
CA SER A 19 -5.35 1.47 2.69
C SER A 19 -5.81 0.49 1.61
N VAL A 20 -6.39 -0.65 1.99
CA VAL A 20 -6.96 -1.62 1.04
C VAL A 20 -8.19 -1.04 0.34
N TYR A 21 -9.08 -0.38 1.10
CA TYR A 21 -10.25 0.31 0.54
C TYR A 21 -9.84 1.35 -0.50
N ALA A 22 -8.78 2.12 -0.27
CA ALA A 22 -8.30 3.08 -1.26
C ALA A 22 -7.86 2.41 -2.57
N ILE A 23 -7.32 1.19 -2.52
CA ILE A 23 -6.88 0.44 -3.71
C ILE A 23 -8.05 -0.22 -4.45
N LEU A 24 -9.00 -0.81 -3.71
CA LEU A 24 -10.03 -1.68 -4.27
C LEU A 24 -11.40 -1.00 -4.41
N GLY A 25 -11.67 0.03 -3.63
CA GLY A 25 -12.98 0.67 -3.53
C GLY A 25 -14.05 -0.16 -2.81
N ASP A 26 -13.67 -1.26 -2.14
CA ASP A 26 -14.62 -2.14 -1.44
C ASP A 26 -14.99 -1.60 -0.05
N GLU A 27 -16.18 -1.02 0.07
CA GLU A 27 -16.68 -0.46 1.33
C GLU A 27 -16.93 -1.50 2.43
N SER A 28 -17.07 -2.79 2.09
CA SER A 28 -17.31 -3.84 3.09
C SER A 28 -16.14 -3.96 4.07
N LEU A 29 -14.91 -3.69 3.62
CA LEU A 29 -13.71 -3.67 4.45
C LEU A 29 -13.78 -2.62 5.56
N LEU A 30 -14.47 -1.50 5.33
CA LEU A 30 -14.58 -0.44 6.32
C LEU A 30 -15.50 -0.81 7.49
N GLN A 31 -16.30 -1.87 7.39
CA GLN A 31 -17.13 -2.38 8.48
C GLN A 31 -16.28 -3.02 9.60
N HIS A 32 -14.99 -3.27 9.33
CA HIS A 32 -14.07 -3.97 10.22
C HIS A 32 -12.95 -3.07 10.76
N VAL A 33 -13.02 -1.73 10.59
CA VAL A 33 -11.96 -0.80 10.98
C VAL A 33 -11.57 -0.83 12.46
N GLU A 34 -12.48 -1.30 13.32
CA GLU A 34 -12.23 -1.47 14.76
C GLU A 34 -11.47 -2.76 15.11
N ASP A 35 -11.29 -3.68 14.15
CA ASP A 35 -10.47 -4.88 14.36
C ASP A 35 -8.98 -4.50 14.40
N VAL A 36 -8.44 -4.46 15.61
CA VAL A 36 -7.02 -4.13 15.87
C VAL A 36 -6.07 -5.31 15.70
N GLU A 37 -6.59 -6.54 15.59
CA GLU A 37 -5.79 -7.75 15.43
C GLU A 37 -5.40 -7.98 13.96
N ALA A 38 -4.10 -8.01 13.68
CA ALA A 38 -3.59 -8.29 12.34
C ALA A 38 -4.10 -9.64 11.77
N ALA A 39 -4.27 -10.66 12.63
CA ALA A 39 -4.79 -11.96 12.21
C ALA A 39 -6.22 -11.87 11.66
N ARG A 40 -7.09 -11.06 12.27
CA ARG A 40 -8.45 -10.83 11.78
C ARG A 40 -8.44 -10.08 10.46
N TYR A 41 -7.60 -9.06 10.33
CA TYR A 41 -7.41 -8.34 9.08
C TYR A 41 -7.03 -9.28 7.93
N TYR A 42 -6.02 -10.14 8.09
CA TYR A 42 -5.65 -11.09 7.04
C TYR A 42 -6.74 -12.13 6.76
N ALA A 43 -7.46 -12.60 7.79
CA ALA A 43 -8.59 -13.49 7.60
C ALA A 43 -9.69 -12.84 6.75
N ARG A 44 -10.01 -11.56 6.98
CA ARG A 44 -11.00 -10.82 6.17
C ARG A 44 -10.56 -10.66 4.72
N LEU A 45 -9.28 -10.36 4.48
CA LEU A 45 -8.77 -10.32 3.11
C LEU A 45 -8.93 -11.68 2.42
N ALA A 46 -8.58 -12.77 3.10
CA ALA A 46 -8.71 -14.12 2.56
C ALA A 46 -10.17 -14.51 2.29
N GLU A 47 -11.11 -14.16 3.17
CA GLU A 47 -12.55 -14.34 2.97
C GLU A 47 -13.05 -13.56 1.73
N GLY A 48 -12.46 -12.40 1.45
CA GLY A 48 -12.70 -11.60 0.25
C GLY A 48 -11.95 -12.08 -1.00
N GLY A 49 -11.26 -13.23 -0.94
CA GLY A 49 -10.50 -13.76 -2.08
C GLY A 49 -9.22 -12.99 -2.38
N LEU A 50 -8.62 -12.37 -1.36
CA LEU A 50 -7.38 -11.59 -1.47
C LEU A 50 -6.28 -12.16 -0.57
N LEU A 51 -5.03 -12.02 -1.01
CA LEU A 51 -3.85 -12.30 -0.20
C LEU A 51 -2.86 -11.15 -0.28
N VAL A 52 -2.00 -11.06 0.73
CA VAL A 52 -0.94 -10.05 0.79
C VAL A 52 0.41 -10.73 0.57
N SER A 53 1.14 -10.27 -0.43
CA SER A 53 2.52 -10.70 -0.69
C SER A 53 3.49 -9.63 -0.19
N THR A 54 4.44 -10.02 0.66
CA THR A 54 5.47 -9.11 1.17
C THR A 54 6.69 -9.07 0.24
N PHE A 55 7.05 -7.87 -0.24
CA PHE A 55 8.26 -7.65 -1.05
C PHE A 55 9.44 -7.14 -0.24
N TRP A 56 9.17 -6.44 0.86
CA TRP A 56 10.19 -5.91 1.76
C TRP A 56 9.66 -5.89 3.19
N CYS A 57 10.53 -6.21 4.15
CA CYS A 57 10.28 -6.08 5.58
C CYS A 57 11.61 -5.86 6.30
N THR A 58 11.67 -4.92 7.23
CA THR A 58 12.84 -4.64 8.08
C THR A 58 12.43 -4.60 9.55
N GLU A 59 13.41 -4.77 10.44
CA GLU A 59 13.17 -4.71 11.88
C GLU A 59 12.73 -3.30 12.33
N PRO A 60 11.83 -3.21 13.33
CA PRO A 60 11.48 -1.93 13.96
C PRO A 60 12.72 -1.20 14.46
N GLY A 61 12.88 0.07 14.09
CA GLY A 61 14.06 0.89 14.39
C GLY A 61 14.98 1.22 13.20
N PHE A 62 14.84 0.52 12.06
CA PHE A 62 15.60 0.78 10.83
C PHE A 62 14.68 1.00 9.62
N PRO A 63 13.85 2.07 9.58
CA PRO A 63 12.81 2.29 8.55
C PRO A 63 13.33 2.54 7.13
N VAL A 64 14.64 2.61 6.92
CA VAL A 64 15.19 3.07 5.66
C VAL A 64 15.11 1.96 4.62
N SER A 65 14.00 1.87 3.90
CA SER A 65 14.00 1.16 2.62
C SER A 65 14.97 1.88 1.68
N PRO A 66 15.96 1.19 1.12
CA PRO A 66 16.92 1.81 0.21
C PRO A 66 16.20 2.35 -1.03
N SER A 67 16.63 3.47 -1.60
CA SER A 67 16.07 3.98 -2.86
C SER A 67 16.13 2.93 -3.97
N GLU A 68 17.17 2.09 -3.94
CA GLU A 68 17.33 0.96 -4.86
C GLU A 68 16.20 -0.08 -4.72
N LEU A 69 15.51 -0.20 -3.57
CA LEU A 69 14.30 -1.02 -3.47
C LEU A 69 13.19 -0.47 -4.36
N TRP A 70 12.87 0.82 -4.22
CA TRP A 70 11.78 1.46 -4.95
C TRP A 70 12.04 1.44 -6.46
N GLU A 71 13.27 1.69 -6.89
CA GLU A 71 13.69 1.57 -8.28
C GLU A 71 13.53 0.13 -8.81
N ARG A 72 13.96 -0.87 -8.03
CA ARG A 72 13.81 -2.29 -8.41
C ARG A 72 12.34 -2.69 -8.52
N LEU A 73 11.49 -2.25 -7.60
CA LEU A 73 10.05 -2.52 -7.64
C LEU A 73 9.43 -1.85 -8.87
N ARG A 74 9.72 -0.58 -9.10
CA ARG A 74 9.25 0.16 -10.29
C ARG A 74 9.65 -0.56 -11.58
N HIS A 75 10.93 -0.90 -11.71
CA HIS A 75 11.46 -1.62 -12.86
C HIS A 75 10.77 -2.99 -13.05
N ARG A 76 10.65 -3.77 -11.98
CA ARG A 76 9.99 -5.09 -12.01
C ARG A 76 8.55 -4.97 -12.50
N PHE A 77 7.78 -4.03 -11.97
CA PHE A 77 6.38 -3.86 -12.35
C PHE A 77 6.21 -3.31 -13.77
N THR A 78 7.11 -2.44 -14.24
CA THR A 78 7.16 -2.02 -15.63
C THR A 78 7.39 -3.21 -16.56
N LEU A 79 8.32 -4.11 -16.22
CA LEU A 79 8.57 -5.33 -17.00
C LEU A 79 7.37 -6.28 -17.01
N SER A 80 6.63 -6.37 -15.91
CA SER A 80 5.44 -7.22 -15.81
C SER A 80 4.16 -6.59 -16.37
N ASN A 81 4.24 -5.40 -16.99
CA ASN A 81 3.12 -4.69 -17.62
C ASN A 81 3.32 -4.55 -19.13
N PRO A 82 3.46 -5.67 -19.88
CA PRO A 82 3.67 -5.63 -21.32
C PRO A 82 2.47 -4.97 -22.01
N GLY A 83 2.73 -3.92 -22.79
CA GLY A 83 1.71 -3.14 -23.48
C GLY A 83 1.17 -1.93 -22.72
N GLY A 84 1.66 -1.65 -21.50
CA GLY A 84 1.36 -0.40 -20.79
C GLY A 84 -0.11 -0.28 -20.36
N GLN A 85 -0.76 -1.39 -20.05
CA GLN A 85 -2.19 -1.42 -19.70
C GLN A 85 -2.48 -0.73 -18.37
N ALA A 86 -1.56 -0.86 -17.40
CA ALA A 86 -1.64 -0.19 -16.11
C ALA A 86 -0.69 1.02 -16.02
N LEU A 87 -1.18 2.14 -15.49
CA LEU A 87 -0.33 3.31 -15.21
C LEU A 87 0.48 3.15 -13.93
N HIS A 88 -0.11 2.48 -12.92
CA HIS A 88 0.46 2.34 -11.58
C HIS A 88 0.38 0.90 -11.06
N ALA A 89 1.31 0.54 -10.18
CA ALA A 89 1.22 -0.66 -9.34
C ALA A 89 0.76 -0.27 -7.92
N PRO A 90 -0.33 -0.86 -7.39
CA PRO A 90 -0.78 -0.59 -6.04
C PRO A 90 0.06 -1.36 -5.02
N LEU A 91 0.49 -0.66 -3.97
CA LEU A 91 1.29 -1.19 -2.86
C LEU A 91 0.66 -0.80 -1.53
N LEU A 92 0.77 -1.69 -0.55
CA LEU A 92 0.53 -1.41 0.85
C LEU A 92 1.89 -1.14 1.51
N VAL A 93 2.02 -0.01 2.19
CA VAL A 93 3.29 0.46 2.73
C VAL A 93 3.12 0.79 4.20
N ASN A 94 3.90 0.13 5.05
CA ASN A 94 3.90 0.38 6.49
C ASN A 94 5.04 1.36 6.81
N ILE A 95 4.69 2.50 7.41
CA ILE A 95 5.60 3.56 7.86
C ILE A 95 5.51 3.71 9.39
N ALA A 96 6.35 4.58 9.97
CA ALA A 96 6.23 4.91 11.38
C ALA A 96 4.85 5.53 11.67
N GLY A 97 4.15 5.00 12.66
CA GLY A 97 2.92 5.61 13.16
C GLY A 97 3.21 6.79 14.09
N ALA A 98 2.17 7.60 14.34
CA ALA A 98 2.26 8.71 15.28
C ALA A 98 2.52 8.24 16.73
N THR A 99 2.04 7.05 17.08
CA THR A 99 2.31 6.41 18.37
C THR A 99 3.65 5.65 18.31
N PRO A 100 4.61 5.93 19.20
CA PRO A 100 5.89 5.22 19.22
C PRO A 100 5.71 3.70 19.29
N GLY A 101 6.42 2.99 18.41
CA GLY A 101 6.38 1.53 18.30
C GLY A 101 5.19 0.97 17.49
N TRP A 102 4.28 1.83 17.02
CA TRP A 102 3.18 1.42 16.15
C TRP A 102 3.54 1.73 14.69
N LEU A 103 3.07 0.86 13.80
CA LEU A 103 3.18 1.09 12.35
C LEU A 103 1.87 1.65 11.81
N HIS A 104 1.97 2.51 10.82
CA HIS A 104 0.83 3.05 10.08
C HIS A 104 0.89 2.54 8.64
N GLN A 105 -0.20 1.94 8.16
CA GLN A 105 -0.27 1.42 6.80
C GLN A 105 -0.95 2.45 5.88
N VAL A 106 -0.31 2.72 4.75
CA VAL A 106 -0.83 3.58 3.68
C VAL A 106 -0.87 2.82 2.36
N ALA A 107 -1.69 3.29 1.43
CA ALA A 107 -1.66 2.80 0.07
C ALA A 107 -0.78 3.72 -0.80
N VAL A 108 0.03 3.12 -1.67
CA VAL A 108 0.89 3.82 -2.62
C VAL A 108 0.62 3.31 -4.03
N LEU A 109 0.34 4.22 -4.96
CA LEU A 109 0.31 3.90 -6.39
C LEU A 109 1.66 4.27 -7.00
N LEU A 110 2.50 3.25 -7.22
CA LEU A 110 3.83 3.40 -7.79
C LEU A 110 3.71 3.56 -9.32
N PRO A 111 4.33 4.57 -9.95
CA PRO A 111 4.23 4.79 -11.39
C PRO A 111 5.03 3.74 -12.18
N ILE A 112 4.39 2.98 -13.06
CA ILE A 112 5.03 1.86 -13.79
C ILE A 112 4.97 1.99 -15.31
N SER A 113 4.27 3.00 -15.82
CA SER A 113 4.24 3.34 -17.25
C SER A 113 5.30 4.40 -17.61
N PRO A 114 5.93 4.35 -18.80
CA PRO A 114 7.00 5.27 -19.20
C PRO A 114 6.64 6.77 -19.20
N GLY A 115 5.37 7.11 -19.38
CA GLY A 115 4.87 8.49 -19.36
C GLY A 115 4.31 8.93 -17.99
N GLU A 116 4.29 8.04 -17.02
CA GLU A 116 3.76 8.31 -15.67
C GLU A 116 4.92 8.52 -14.70
N GLY A 117 4.90 9.64 -14.00
CA GLY A 117 5.97 10.10 -13.11
C GLY A 117 5.50 10.43 -11.70
N THR A 118 4.19 10.36 -11.47
CA THR A 118 3.57 10.74 -10.20
C THR A 118 3.34 9.52 -9.33
N VAL A 119 3.84 9.59 -8.10
CA VAL A 119 3.49 8.65 -7.03
C VAL A 119 2.29 9.21 -6.29
N HIS A 120 1.23 8.41 -6.14
CA HIS A 120 0.08 8.79 -5.32
C HIS A 120 0.15 8.06 -3.98
N VAL A 121 -0.20 8.75 -2.89
CA VAL A 121 -0.25 8.16 -1.55
C VAL A 121 -1.62 8.44 -0.94
N SER A 122 -2.31 7.39 -0.49
CA SER A 122 -3.51 7.48 0.31
C SER A 122 -3.16 7.15 1.76
N ASP A 123 -3.05 8.20 2.55
CA ASP A 123 -2.82 8.12 4.00
C ASP A 123 -4.12 8.48 4.73
N SER A 124 -4.72 7.53 5.44
CA SER A 124 -5.99 7.75 6.12
C SER A 124 -5.96 8.81 7.22
N ASN A 125 -4.78 9.27 7.66
CA ASN A 125 -4.69 10.41 8.59
C ASN A 125 -4.95 11.77 7.91
N LEU A 126 -4.94 11.80 6.57
CA LEU A 126 -5.13 13.01 5.77
C LEU A 126 -6.52 13.02 5.13
N HIS A 127 -7.00 14.21 4.78
CA HIS A 127 -8.31 14.36 4.10
C HIS A 127 -8.25 14.10 2.61
N GLU A 128 -7.11 14.34 1.97
CA GLU A 128 -6.91 14.16 0.54
C GLU A 128 -5.66 13.33 0.27
N PRO A 129 -5.65 12.54 -0.82
CA PRO A 129 -4.46 11.80 -1.22
C PRO A 129 -3.34 12.76 -1.63
N LEU A 130 -2.11 12.37 -1.32
CA LEU A 130 -0.92 13.11 -1.68
C LEU A 130 -0.41 12.71 -3.07
N GLN A 131 0.29 13.64 -3.71
CA GLN A 131 0.95 13.43 -4.99
C GLN A 131 2.41 13.87 -4.88
N PHE A 132 3.31 13.02 -5.35
CA PHE A 132 4.74 13.29 -5.34
C PHE A 132 5.32 13.10 -6.74
N THR A 133 6.30 13.93 -7.09
CA THR A 133 7.27 13.53 -8.11
C THR A 133 8.07 12.32 -7.60
N TRP A 134 8.72 11.58 -8.49
CA TRP A 134 9.56 10.45 -8.09
C TRP A 134 10.61 10.84 -7.03
N ASP A 135 11.37 11.91 -7.29
CA ASP A 135 12.38 12.39 -6.34
C ASP A 135 11.76 12.90 -5.05
N GLY A 136 10.59 13.55 -5.12
CA GLY A 136 9.85 13.99 -3.93
C GLY A 136 9.40 12.83 -3.07
N PHE A 137 8.95 11.73 -3.69
CA PHE A 137 8.56 10.51 -2.99
C PHE A 137 9.76 9.88 -2.29
N LEU A 138 10.89 9.68 -3.00
CA LEU A 138 12.09 9.07 -2.43
C LEU A 138 12.66 9.81 -1.21
N ASN A 139 12.41 11.13 -1.12
CA ASN A 139 12.83 11.96 0.02
C ASN A 139 11.74 12.13 1.10
N SER A 140 10.60 11.47 0.96
CA SER A 140 9.47 11.55 1.90
C SER A 140 9.51 10.44 2.95
N ASP A 141 8.75 10.62 4.03
CA ASP A 141 8.53 9.58 5.05
C ASP A 141 7.86 8.32 4.47
N TYR A 142 7.10 8.47 3.38
CA TYR A 142 6.44 7.35 2.69
C TYR A 142 7.42 6.43 1.96
N ALA A 143 8.61 6.93 1.60
CA ALA A 143 9.69 6.11 1.06
C ALA A 143 10.59 5.49 2.13
N GLN A 144 10.32 5.74 3.42
CA GLN A 144 11.00 5.11 4.57
C GLN A 144 10.11 3.97 5.12
N ALA A 145 9.92 2.94 4.31
CA ALA A 145 9.01 1.84 4.63
C ALA A 145 9.66 0.79 5.54
N TYR A 146 8.94 0.43 6.61
CA TYR A 146 9.21 -0.78 7.39
C TYR A 146 8.80 -2.04 6.64
N ARG A 147 7.74 -1.96 5.85
CA ARG A 147 7.22 -3.09 5.08
C ARG A 147 6.56 -2.61 3.81
N VAL A 148 6.85 -3.28 2.69
CA VAL A 148 6.20 -3.06 1.39
C VAL A 148 5.54 -4.34 0.95
N GLU A 149 4.26 -4.24 0.66
CA GLU A 149 3.36 -5.35 0.39
C GLU A 149 2.51 -5.04 -0.85
N MET A 150 1.94 -6.09 -1.43
CA MET A 150 0.99 -5.97 -2.53
C MET A 150 -0.18 -6.91 -2.31
N LEU A 151 -1.37 -6.44 -2.66
CA LEU A 151 -2.58 -7.24 -2.73
C LEU A 151 -2.59 -8.02 -4.04
N GLY A 152 -2.90 -9.31 -3.94
CA GLY A 152 -3.16 -10.16 -5.10
C GLY A 152 -4.42 -11.00 -4.87
N PRO A 153 -4.99 -11.59 -5.94
CA PRO A 153 -6.07 -12.55 -5.80
C PRO A 153 -5.55 -13.78 -5.03
N ALA A 154 -6.37 -14.26 -4.09
CA ALA A 154 -6.21 -15.58 -3.50
C ALA A 154 -6.73 -16.63 -4.49
N ASP A 155 -5.91 -16.93 -5.49
CA ASP A 155 -6.16 -18.04 -6.41
C ASP A 155 -5.86 -19.36 -5.71
N LEU A 156 -6.86 -19.89 -4.99
CA LEU A 156 -6.76 -21.18 -4.32
C LEU A 156 -6.70 -22.34 -5.32
N ASP A 157 -7.22 -22.14 -6.54
CA ASP A 157 -7.20 -23.15 -7.61
C ASP A 157 -5.77 -23.32 -8.18
N ALA A 158 -4.90 -22.32 -8.06
CA ALA A 158 -3.48 -22.45 -8.40
C ALA A 158 -2.70 -23.45 -7.52
N TYR A 159 -3.29 -23.95 -6.43
CA TYR A 159 -2.70 -24.93 -5.50
C TYR A 159 -3.36 -26.33 -5.55
N ALA A 160 -4.42 -26.50 -6.36
CA ALA A 160 -5.11 -27.78 -6.55
C ALA A 160 -4.40 -28.69 -7.56
#